data_AF-A0A7J8E891-F1
#
_entry.id   AF-A0A7J8E891-F1
#
_cell.length_a   1.000
_cell.length_b   1.000
_cell.length_c   1.000
_cell.angle_alpha   90.00
_cell.angle_beta   90.00
_cell.angle_gamma   90.00
#
_symmetry.space_group_name_H-M   'P 1'
#
loop_
_entity.id
_entity.type
_entity.pdbx_description
1 polymer ?
#
loop_
_entity_poly.entity_id
_entity_poly.type
_entity_poly.pdbx_seq_one_letter_code
_entity_poly.pdbx_strand_id
1 'polypeptide(L)'
;MFAQFLQKSTFEEVQTIVKELLDFSEKCKSLKLHESPSECSYQLMTKFLDHICNNQGMADKHVFSNCCNKNNTGRHKCFLLYKKGDSGHSDIFQIPNPEPICEIVKENQVLVKERYIYETSRRHPFLYGPTILTMSTECFQIKLEPIGKYIREISLRHHHLCEIGIKFNHKVAKTVELVLLTKKQLKANFSKIAKLAIDIKNLHQTCCDGNIVACVFGRSQLMNYTCSK
;
A
#
# COMPACT_ATOMS: atom_id res chain seq x y z
N MET A 1 -0.19 5.12 -2.45
CA MET A 1 -1.65 4.94 -2.27
C MET A 1 -2.35 5.37 -3.54
N PHE A 2 -2.30 6.66 -3.87
CA PHE A 2 -2.83 7.25 -5.11
C PHE A 2 -2.47 6.46 -6.37
N ALA A 3 -1.17 6.28 -6.65
CA ALA A 3 -0.68 5.53 -7.81
C ALA A 3 -1.12 4.05 -7.86
N GLN A 4 -1.46 3.44 -6.72
CA GLN A 4 -1.98 2.05 -6.69
C GLN A 4 -3.45 1.98 -7.12
N PHE A 5 -4.24 3.03 -6.86
CA PHE A 5 -5.64 3.12 -7.30
C PHE A 5 -5.76 3.74 -8.71
N LEU A 6 -4.86 4.65 -9.05
CA LEU A 6 -4.82 5.39 -10.31
C LEU A 6 -3.60 4.95 -11.15
N GLN A 7 -3.50 3.66 -11.45
CA GLN A 7 -2.31 3.07 -12.10
C GLN A 7 -1.99 3.65 -13.48
N LYS A 8 -2.97 4.26 -14.15
CA LYS A 8 -2.85 4.90 -15.47
C LYS A 8 -2.58 6.41 -15.41
N SER A 9 -2.64 7.02 -14.22
CA SER A 9 -2.35 8.44 -14.06
C SER A 9 -0.87 8.73 -14.21
N THR A 10 -0.53 9.95 -14.62
CA THR A 10 0.88 10.38 -14.72
C THR A 10 1.46 10.70 -13.34
N PHE A 11 2.78 10.90 -13.28
CA PHE A 11 3.45 11.25 -12.03
C PHE A 11 2.98 12.62 -11.54
N GLU A 12 2.84 13.56 -12.46
CA GLU A 12 2.44 14.94 -12.22
C GLU A 12 0.99 15.01 -11.74
N GLU A 13 0.07 14.25 -12.36
CA GLU A 13 -1.31 14.10 -11.88
C GLU A 13 -1.34 13.58 -10.44
N VAL A 14 -0.56 12.54 -10.13
CA VAL A 14 -0.48 11.98 -8.77
C VAL A 14 0.11 12.99 -7.79
N GLN A 15 1.15 13.74 -8.16
CA GLN A 15 1.74 14.77 -7.31
C GLN A 15 0.75 15.90 -7.00
N THR A 16 -0.08 16.31 -7.95
CA THR A 16 -1.14 17.31 -7.72
C THR A 16 -2.13 16.82 -6.67
N ILE A 17 -2.64 15.58 -6.80
CA ILE A 17 -3.56 14.98 -5.80
C ILE A 17 -2.90 14.91 -4.42
N VAL A 18 -1.61 14.53 -4.36
CA VAL A 18 -0.86 14.47 -3.11
C VAL A 18 -0.85 15.85 -2.47
N LYS A 19 -0.52 16.92 -3.22
CA LYS A 19 -0.50 18.30 -2.72
C LYS A 19 -1.87 18.75 -2.21
N GLU A 20 -2.93 18.50 -2.95
CA GLU A 20 -4.29 18.89 -2.56
C GLU A 20 -4.78 18.17 -1.28
N LEU A 21 -4.33 16.94 -1.06
CA LEU A 21 -4.71 16.14 0.11
C LEU A 21 -3.69 16.24 1.26
N LEU A 22 -2.53 16.86 1.06
CA LEU A 22 -1.53 17.10 2.10
C LEU A 22 -2.13 17.98 3.21
N ASP A 23 -2.80 19.07 2.85
CA ASP A 23 -3.44 19.98 3.81
C ASP A 23 -4.47 19.28 4.71
N PHE A 24 -5.18 18.28 4.16
CA PHE A 24 -6.09 17.44 4.94
C PHE A 24 -5.32 16.53 5.91
N SER A 25 -4.24 15.90 5.44
CA SER A 25 -3.36 15.09 6.29
C SER A 25 -2.70 15.92 7.40
N GLU A 26 -2.45 17.20 7.19
CA GLU A 26 -1.89 18.08 8.22
C GLU A 26 -2.90 18.41 9.32
N LYS A 27 -4.17 18.60 8.95
CA LYS A 27 -5.27 18.75 9.91
C LYS A 27 -5.48 17.50 10.77
N CYS A 28 -5.11 16.33 10.28
CA CYS A 28 -5.04 15.14 11.12
C CYS A 28 -3.94 15.17 12.19
N LYS A 29 -2.85 15.95 11.99
CA LYS A 29 -1.80 16.07 13.02
C LYS A 29 -2.30 16.84 14.25
N SER A 30 -3.27 17.74 14.07
CA SER A 30 -3.89 18.53 15.15
C SER A 30 -5.10 17.88 15.80
N LEU A 31 -5.68 16.84 15.18
CA LEU A 31 -6.73 16.02 15.79
C LEU A 31 -6.15 15.16 16.93
N LYS A 32 -6.11 15.72 18.14
CA LYS A 32 -6.01 14.95 19.39
C LYS A 32 -7.20 15.27 20.29
N LEU A 33 -8.08 14.29 20.50
CA LEU A 33 -8.37 13.74 21.84
C LEU A 33 -9.31 12.52 21.80
N HIS A 34 -10.11 12.32 20.75
CA HIS A 34 -11.09 11.20 20.69
C HIS A 34 -10.99 10.28 19.47
N GLU A 35 -10.27 10.68 18.42
CA GLU A 35 -10.09 9.84 17.22
C GLU A 35 -8.71 9.17 17.26
N SER A 36 -8.70 7.83 17.23
CA SER A 36 -7.46 7.07 17.15
C SER A 36 -6.76 7.30 15.79
N PRO A 37 -5.42 7.17 15.67
CA PRO A 37 -4.70 7.35 14.39
C PRO A 37 -5.22 6.49 13.23
N SER A 38 -5.95 5.41 13.50
CA SER A 38 -6.64 4.64 12.47
C SER A 38 -7.83 5.41 11.87
N GLU A 39 -8.56 6.20 12.64
CA GLU A 39 -9.75 6.93 12.16
C GLU A 39 -9.39 7.99 11.13
N CYS A 40 -8.39 8.84 11.41
CA CYS A 40 -7.88 9.79 10.41
C CYS A 40 -7.47 9.09 9.11
N SER A 41 -6.81 7.92 9.19
CA SER A 41 -6.39 7.21 8.00
C SER A 41 -7.58 6.74 7.15
N TYR A 42 -8.69 6.35 7.76
CA TYR A 42 -9.93 6.02 7.06
C TYR A 42 -10.63 7.25 6.47
N GLN A 43 -10.59 8.38 7.19
CA GLN A 43 -11.09 9.64 6.66
C GLN A 43 -10.26 10.10 5.45
N LEU A 44 -8.94 10.00 5.50
CA LEU A 44 -8.07 10.31 4.36
C LEU A 44 -8.39 9.44 3.15
N MET A 45 -8.60 8.14 3.35
CA MET A 45 -9.05 7.25 2.28
C MET A 45 -10.39 7.69 1.69
N THR A 46 -11.36 8.03 2.54
CA THR A 46 -12.68 8.47 2.11
C THR A 46 -12.59 9.77 1.30
N LYS A 47 -11.84 10.76 1.81
CA LYS A 47 -11.59 12.04 1.14
C LYS A 47 -10.87 11.87 -0.19
N PHE A 48 -9.90 10.95 -0.27
CA PHE A 48 -9.25 10.63 -1.54
C PHE A 48 -10.24 10.08 -2.57
N LEU A 49 -11.12 9.15 -2.18
CA LEU A 49 -12.11 8.60 -3.10
C LEU A 49 -13.18 9.64 -3.48
N ASP A 50 -13.61 10.49 -2.53
CA ASP A 50 -14.48 11.64 -2.80
C ASP A 50 -13.84 12.59 -3.81
N HIS A 51 -12.55 12.88 -3.62
CA HIS A 51 -11.78 13.76 -4.50
C HIS A 51 -11.81 13.24 -5.94
N ILE A 52 -11.53 11.95 -6.16
CA ILE A 52 -11.61 11.35 -7.51
C ILE A 52 -13.02 11.52 -8.12
N CYS A 53 -14.06 11.33 -7.31
CA CYS A 53 -15.44 11.41 -7.79
C CYS A 53 -15.93 12.83 -8.09
N ASN A 54 -15.38 13.83 -7.40
CA ASN A 54 -15.76 15.23 -7.57
C ASN A 54 -14.94 15.96 -8.65
N ASN A 55 -13.75 15.44 -8.99
CA ASN A 55 -12.88 16.08 -9.97
C ASN A 55 -13.25 15.61 -11.39
N GLN A 56 -13.98 16.46 -12.13
CA GLN A 56 -14.51 16.13 -13.47
C GLN A 56 -13.42 15.59 -14.41
N GLY A 57 -12.24 16.21 -14.49
CA GLY A 57 -11.13 15.72 -15.34
C GLY A 57 -10.55 14.34 -14.97
N MET A 58 -10.74 13.86 -13.75
CA MET A 58 -10.34 12.49 -13.32
C MET A 58 -11.51 11.49 -13.38
N ALA A 59 -12.73 11.97 -13.12
CA ALA A 59 -13.99 11.23 -13.24
C ALA A 59 -14.39 10.98 -14.70
N ASP A 60 -13.95 11.84 -15.62
CA ASP A 60 -14.22 11.79 -17.08
C ASP A 60 -13.47 10.66 -17.79
N LYS A 61 -12.51 10.01 -17.13
CA LYS A 61 -12.18 8.62 -17.46
C LYS A 61 -13.34 7.76 -16.91
N HIS A 62 -14.43 7.62 -17.67
CA HIS A 62 -15.68 6.86 -17.40
C HIS A 62 -15.58 5.56 -16.58
N VAL A 63 -14.37 5.01 -16.44
CA VAL A 63 -13.91 3.91 -15.58
C VAL A 63 -14.52 3.92 -14.17
N PHE A 64 -14.54 5.03 -13.43
CA PHE A 64 -14.92 5.02 -12.00
C PHE A 64 -16.34 5.54 -11.69
N SER A 65 -17.08 6.01 -12.70
CA SER A 65 -18.44 6.56 -12.55
C SER A 65 -19.37 5.64 -11.73
N ASN A 66 -19.36 4.34 -12.04
CA ASN A 66 -20.13 3.31 -11.33
C ASN A 66 -19.74 3.17 -9.85
N CYS A 67 -18.51 3.48 -9.46
CA CYS A 67 -18.06 3.45 -8.08
C CYS A 67 -18.52 4.69 -7.31
N CYS A 68 -18.50 5.86 -7.95
CA CYS A 68 -18.83 7.14 -7.31
C CYS A 68 -20.29 7.21 -6.85
N ASN A 69 -21.19 6.52 -7.54
CA ASN A 69 -22.61 6.41 -7.19
C ASN A 69 -22.90 5.52 -5.97
N LYS A 70 -21.89 4.85 -5.40
CA LYS A 70 -22.03 4.00 -4.21
C LYS A 70 -21.75 4.79 -2.92
N ASN A 71 -22.28 4.30 -1.80
CA ASN A 71 -21.93 4.78 -0.45
C ASN A 71 -20.45 4.54 -0.14
N ASN A 72 -19.91 5.14 0.93
CA ASN A 72 -18.46 5.13 1.23
C ASN A 72 -17.84 3.72 1.21
N THR A 73 -18.44 2.76 1.92
CA THR A 73 -17.95 1.37 1.96
C THR A 73 -18.05 0.67 0.61
N GLY A 74 -19.17 0.84 -0.12
CA GLY A 74 -19.38 0.24 -1.43
C GLY A 74 -18.49 0.87 -2.50
N ARG A 75 -18.25 2.17 -2.42
CA ARG A 75 -17.34 2.92 -3.28
C ARG A 75 -15.92 2.41 -3.11
N HIS A 76 -15.42 2.34 -1.88
CA HIS A 76 -14.08 1.81 -1.59
C HIS A 76 -13.87 0.40 -2.14
N LYS A 77 -14.81 -0.52 -1.88
CA LYS A 77 -14.77 -1.87 -2.45
C LYS A 77 -14.79 -1.86 -3.99
N CYS A 78 -15.59 -1.00 -4.60
CA CYS A 78 -15.63 -0.85 -6.04
C CYS A 78 -14.28 -0.40 -6.60
N PHE A 79 -13.66 0.64 -6.03
CA PHE A 79 -12.33 1.11 -6.44
C PHE A 79 -11.24 0.03 -6.32
N LEU A 80 -11.32 -0.85 -5.32
CA LEU A 80 -10.38 -1.98 -5.19
C LEU A 80 -10.47 -2.96 -6.36
N LEU A 81 -11.66 -3.18 -6.93
CA LEU A 81 -11.85 -4.07 -8.09
C LEU A 81 -11.18 -3.55 -9.37
N TYR A 82 -10.89 -2.25 -9.44
CA TYR A 82 -10.20 -1.64 -10.58
C TYR A 82 -8.67 -1.75 -10.49
N LYS A 83 -8.12 -2.17 -9.34
CA LYS A 83 -6.69 -2.45 -9.22
C LYS A 83 -6.34 -3.67 -10.06
N LYS A 84 -5.58 -3.46 -11.13
CA LYS A 84 -5.11 -4.52 -12.02
C LYS A 84 -3.75 -5.01 -11.54
N GLY A 85 -3.70 -6.26 -11.09
CA GLY A 85 -2.44 -6.94 -10.77
C GLY A 85 -1.50 -7.06 -11.98
N ASP A 86 -0.32 -7.62 -11.73
CA ASP A 86 0.84 -7.70 -12.65
C ASP A 86 0.56 -8.35 -14.03
N SER A 87 -0.62 -8.92 -14.27
CA SER A 87 -0.95 -9.69 -15.48
C SER A 87 -1.13 -8.85 -16.77
N GLY A 88 -0.79 -7.55 -16.74
CA GLY A 88 -0.96 -6.65 -17.89
C GLY A 88 0.20 -5.70 -18.17
N HIS A 89 1.30 -5.75 -17.40
CA HIS A 89 2.48 -4.92 -17.64
C HIS A 89 3.63 -5.81 -18.10
N SER A 90 3.53 -6.29 -19.35
CA SER A 90 4.63 -6.98 -20.06
C SER A 90 5.80 -6.05 -20.39
N ASP A 91 5.62 -4.74 -20.17
CA ASP A 91 6.70 -3.77 -20.29
C ASP A 91 7.64 -3.94 -19.09
N ILE A 92 8.67 -4.75 -19.29
CA ILE A 92 9.91 -4.68 -18.55
C ILE A 92 10.28 -3.19 -18.55
N PHE A 93 10.12 -2.53 -17.41
CA PHE A 93 10.73 -1.24 -17.22
C PHE A 93 12.23 -1.47 -17.34
N GLN A 94 12.77 -1.20 -18.52
CA GLN A 94 14.12 -0.69 -18.62
C GLN A 94 14.06 0.62 -17.85
N ILE A 95 14.39 0.54 -16.55
CA ILE A 95 14.97 1.68 -15.86
C ILE A 95 16.01 2.20 -16.84
N PRO A 96 15.93 3.44 -17.36
CA PRO A 96 16.91 3.96 -18.30
C PRO A 96 18.23 4.01 -17.56
N ASN A 97 18.96 2.91 -17.66
CA ASN A 97 20.12 2.52 -16.88
C ASN A 97 19.91 2.64 -15.34
N PRO A 98 20.05 1.56 -14.55
CA PRO A 98 19.96 1.65 -13.08
C PRO A 98 21.10 2.47 -12.46
N GLU A 99 22.27 2.48 -13.11
CA GLU A 99 23.50 3.12 -12.61
C GLU A 99 23.37 4.66 -12.47
N PRO A 100 22.82 5.43 -13.45
CA PRO A 100 22.70 6.87 -13.30
C PRO A 100 21.65 7.31 -12.27
N ILE A 101 20.59 6.55 -11.99
CA ILE A 101 19.50 7.05 -11.12
C ILE A 101 19.93 7.11 -9.64
N CYS A 102 20.79 6.20 -9.22
CA CYS A 102 21.46 6.27 -7.92
C CYS A 102 22.76 7.09 -7.96
N GLU A 103 23.16 7.65 -9.11
CA GLU A 103 24.31 8.57 -9.27
C GLU A 103 23.89 10.03 -9.54
N ILE A 104 22.62 10.33 -9.87
CA ILE A 104 22.03 11.68 -9.95
C ILE A 104 21.84 12.27 -8.52
N VAL A 105 22.84 12.08 -7.65
CA VAL A 105 22.69 12.10 -6.19
C VAL A 105 23.12 13.41 -5.52
N LYS A 106 23.52 14.46 -6.24
CA LYS A 106 23.87 15.72 -5.56
C LYS A 106 22.79 16.79 -5.52
N GLU A 107 21.80 16.79 -6.41
CA GLU A 107 20.88 17.95 -6.50
C GLU A 107 19.40 17.67 -6.21
N ASN A 108 18.88 16.42 -6.31
CA ASN A 108 17.43 16.17 -6.13
C ASN A 108 17.04 14.76 -5.59
N GLN A 109 17.62 14.34 -4.46
CA GLN A 109 17.34 13.04 -3.84
C GLN A 109 15.85 12.77 -3.54
N VAL A 110 15.09 13.82 -3.20
CA VAL A 110 13.66 13.74 -2.88
C VAL A 110 12.84 13.34 -4.12
N LEU A 111 13.08 13.99 -5.26
CA LEU A 111 12.35 13.73 -6.50
C LEU A 111 12.57 12.30 -7.02
N VAL A 112 13.81 11.80 -6.91
CA VAL A 112 14.15 10.41 -7.29
C VAL A 112 13.36 9.41 -6.45
N LYS A 113 13.30 9.63 -5.13
CA LYS A 113 12.55 8.77 -4.20
C LYS A 113 11.05 8.80 -4.49
N GLU A 114 10.49 9.98 -4.72
CA GLU A 114 9.08 10.14 -5.07
C GLU A 114 8.73 9.41 -6.37
N ARG A 115 9.58 9.56 -7.40
CA ARG A 115 9.40 8.88 -8.68
C ARG A 115 9.47 7.38 -8.52
N TYR A 116 10.44 6.87 -7.76
CA TYR A 116 10.56 5.44 -7.46
C TYR A 116 9.30 4.89 -6.77
N ILE A 117 8.79 5.59 -5.75
CA ILE A 117 7.57 5.21 -5.03
C ILE A 117 6.38 5.18 -6.00
N TYR A 118 6.25 6.18 -6.86
CA TYR A 118 5.20 6.25 -7.87
C TYR A 118 5.26 5.07 -8.84
N GLU A 119 6.43 4.83 -9.46
CA GLU A 119 6.62 3.78 -10.46
C GLU A 119 6.40 2.37 -9.87
N THR A 120 6.90 2.13 -8.65
CA THR A 120 6.70 0.86 -7.94
C THR A 120 5.24 0.66 -7.56
N SER A 121 4.58 1.71 -7.05
CA SER A 121 3.17 1.65 -6.61
C SER A 121 2.22 1.31 -7.77
N ARG A 122 2.37 1.95 -8.93
CA ARG A 122 1.44 1.73 -10.05
C ARG A 122 1.57 0.35 -10.69
N ARG A 123 2.79 -0.23 -10.71
CA ARG A 123 3.04 -1.59 -11.22
C ARG A 123 2.57 -2.66 -10.25
N HIS A 124 2.69 -2.39 -8.95
CA HIS A 124 2.36 -3.34 -7.90
C HIS A 124 1.26 -2.80 -6.97
N PRO A 125 -0.01 -2.76 -7.41
CA PRO A 125 -1.10 -2.08 -6.70
C PRO A 125 -1.53 -2.76 -5.39
N PHE A 126 -1.09 -4.00 -5.17
CA PHE A 126 -1.30 -4.78 -3.94
C PHE A 126 -0.03 -4.90 -3.08
N LEU A 127 1.10 -4.30 -3.51
CA LEU A 127 2.31 -4.28 -2.69
C LEU A 127 2.07 -3.40 -1.46
N TYR A 128 2.36 -3.95 -0.27
CA TYR A 128 2.10 -3.23 0.97
C TYR A 128 2.95 -1.96 1.10
N GLY A 129 2.30 -0.90 1.56
CA GLY A 129 2.92 0.41 1.78
C GLY A 129 4.24 0.37 2.56
N PRO A 130 4.34 -0.35 3.69
CA PRO A 130 5.61 -0.50 4.41
C PRO A 130 6.75 -1.02 3.55
N THR A 131 6.48 -2.00 2.67
CA THR A 131 7.51 -2.55 1.78
C THR A 131 7.95 -1.53 0.74
N ILE A 132 7.01 -0.77 0.16
CA ILE A 132 7.34 0.33 -0.77
C ILE A 132 8.27 1.35 -0.10
N LEU A 133 7.96 1.72 1.15
CA LEU A 133 8.78 2.68 1.91
C LEU A 133 10.18 2.13 2.19
N THR A 134 10.31 0.88 2.66
CA THR A 134 11.62 0.25 2.91
C THR A 134 12.46 0.15 1.64
N MET A 135 11.86 -0.27 0.52
CA MET A 135 12.59 -0.38 -0.75
C MET A 135 13.01 0.99 -1.29
N SER A 136 12.18 2.03 -1.10
CA SER A 136 12.54 3.40 -1.49
C SER A 136 13.72 3.97 -0.72
N THR A 137 14.03 3.43 0.47
CA THR A 137 15.23 3.81 1.23
C THR A 137 16.43 2.95 0.86
N GLU A 138 16.25 1.65 0.66
CA GLU A 138 17.31 0.70 0.29
C GLU A 138 17.82 0.86 -1.14
N CYS A 139 16.98 1.38 -2.05
CA CYS A 139 17.38 1.77 -3.41
C CYS A 139 18.63 2.67 -3.44
N PHE A 140 18.82 3.48 -2.40
CA PHE A 140 19.98 4.37 -2.26
C PHE A 140 21.23 3.69 -1.67
N GLN A 141 21.12 2.43 -1.22
CA GLN A 141 22.19 1.71 -0.51
C GLN A 141 22.65 0.43 -1.23
N ILE A 142 21.82 -0.18 -2.10
CA ILE A 142 22.05 -1.51 -2.70
C ILE A 142 21.90 -1.45 -4.23
N LYS A 143 22.63 -2.32 -4.96
CA LYS A 143 22.48 -2.51 -6.42
C LYS A 143 21.02 -2.85 -6.79
N LEU A 144 20.53 -2.30 -7.90
CA LEU A 144 19.10 -2.30 -8.28
C LEU A 144 18.54 -3.66 -8.74
N GLU A 145 19.36 -4.53 -9.34
CA GLU A 145 18.87 -5.81 -9.90
C GLU A 145 18.37 -6.80 -8.83
N PRO A 146 19.10 -7.07 -7.71
CA PRO A 146 18.57 -7.87 -6.60
C PRO A 146 17.28 -7.30 -6.01
N ILE A 147 17.17 -5.97 -5.92
CA ILE A 147 16.00 -5.27 -5.38
C ILE A 147 14.78 -5.48 -6.29
N GLY A 148 14.95 -5.40 -7.61
CA GLY A 148 13.87 -5.61 -8.57
C GLY A 148 13.26 -7.01 -8.46
N LYS A 149 14.10 -8.06 -8.38
CA LYS A 149 13.63 -9.44 -8.19
C LYS A 149 12.88 -9.61 -6.87
N TYR A 150 13.43 -9.09 -5.77
CA TYR A 150 12.80 -9.15 -4.47
C TYR A 150 11.42 -8.48 -4.46
N ILE A 151 11.29 -7.29 -5.06
CA ILE A 151 10.03 -6.54 -5.15
C ILE A 151 8.97 -7.33 -5.90
N ARG A 152 9.34 -7.98 -7.01
CA ARG A 152 8.42 -8.81 -7.79
C ARG A 152 7.91 -9.99 -6.95
N GLU A 153 8.81 -10.72 -6.29
CA GLU A 153 8.45 -11.87 -5.47
C GLU A 153 7.56 -11.48 -4.29
N ILE A 154 7.90 -10.41 -3.57
CA ILE A 154 7.11 -9.96 -2.42
C ILE A 154 5.77 -9.34 -2.85
N SER A 155 5.72 -8.68 -4.01
CA SER A 155 4.48 -8.18 -4.63
C SER A 155 3.52 -9.32 -4.93
N LEU A 156 4.00 -10.39 -5.59
CA LEU A 156 3.20 -11.59 -5.87
C LEU A 156 2.70 -12.23 -4.58
N ARG A 157 3.54 -12.31 -3.55
CA ARG A 157 3.14 -12.84 -2.24
C ARG A 157 2.05 -11.99 -1.58
N HIS A 158 2.20 -10.67 -1.56
CA HIS A 158 1.17 -9.78 -0.99
C HIS A 158 -0.13 -9.87 -1.76
N HIS A 159 -0.08 -9.88 -3.09
CA HIS A 159 -1.26 -10.05 -3.93
C HIS A 159 -1.96 -11.38 -3.64
N HIS A 160 -1.21 -12.48 -3.54
CA HIS A 160 -1.76 -13.79 -3.18
C HIS A 160 -2.47 -13.78 -1.80
N LEU A 161 -1.88 -13.13 -0.80
CA LEU A 161 -2.50 -13.01 0.53
C LEU A 161 -3.77 -12.15 0.48
N CYS A 162 -3.79 -11.08 -0.33
CA CYS A 162 -5.00 -10.29 -0.54
C CYS A 162 -6.09 -11.11 -1.22
N GLU A 163 -5.76 -11.88 -2.25
CA GLU A 163 -6.70 -12.78 -2.92
C GLU A 163 -7.26 -13.83 -1.95
N ILE A 164 -6.44 -14.36 -1.04
CA ILE A 164 -6.92 -15.27 0.01
C ILE A 164 -7.95 -14.56 0.90
N GLY A 165 -7.66 -13.33 1.35
CA GLY A 165 -8.58 -12.56 2.20
C GLY A 165 -9.87 -12.13 1.49
N ILE A 166 -9.83 -11.90 0.18
CA ILE A 166 -10.98 -11.50 -0.63
C ILE A 166 -11.86 -12.70 -0.98
N LYS A 167 -11.26 -13.81 -1.44
CA LYS A 167 -11.99 -14.97 -1.96
C LYS A 167 -12.42 -15.95 -0.87
N PHE A 168 -11.70 -16.01 0.24
CA PHE A 168 -11.99 -16.92 1.33
C PHE A 168 -12.38 -16.16 2.60
N ASN A 169 -13.08 -16.84 3.51
CA ASN A 169 -13.51 -16.22 4.75
C ASN A 169 -12.33 -15.93 5.70
N HIS A 170 -12.61 -15.12 6.72
CA HIS A 170 -11.63 -14.73 7.73
C HIS A 170 -10.95 -15.91 8.44
N LYS A 171 -11.61 -17.07 8.50
CA LYS A 171 -11.10 -18.29 9.14
C LYS A 171 -9.95 -18.88 8.32
N VAL A 172 -10.10 -18.98 7.00
CA VAL A 172 -9.04 -19.46 6.11
C VAL A 172 -7.82 -18.55 6.17
N ALA A 173 -8.01 -17.23 6.06
CA ALA A 173 -6.91 -16.26 6.15
C ALA A 173 -6.16 -16.37 7.49
N LYS A 174 -6.89 -16.50 8.62
CA LYS A 174 -6.28 -16.72 9.94
C LYS A 174 -5.49 -18.03 10.00
N THR A 175 -6.03 -19.12 9.43
CA THR A 175 -5.34 -20.42 9.41
C THR A 175 -4.04 -20.36 8.62
N VAL A 176 -4.02 -19.67 7.48
CA VAL A 176 -2.79 -19.45 6.70
C VAL A 176 -1.73 -18.76 7.55
N GLU A 177 -2.09 -17.66 8.23
CA GLU A 177 -1.14 -16.95 9.10
C GLU A 177 -0.66 -17.81 10.28
N LEU A 178 -1.56 -18.59 10.88
CA LEU A 178 -1.20 -19.50 11.96
C LEU A 178 -0.13 -20.51 11.50
N VAL A 179 -0.33 -21.14 10.35
CA VAL A 179 0.61 -22.12 9.79
C VAL A 179 1.96 -21.46 9.47
N LEU A 180 1.95 -20.27 8.88
CA LEU A 180 3.17 -19.53 8.55
C LEU A 180 3.96 -19.15 9.81
N LEU A 181 3.27 -18.69 10.85
CA LEU A 181 3.90 -18.28 12.11
C LEU A 181 4.40 -19.47 12.92
N THR A 182 3.67 -20.59 12.98
CA THR A 182 4.17 -21.80 13.65
C THR A 182 5.46 -22.30 13.02
N LYS A 183 5.57 -22.26 11.68
CA LYS A 183 6.82 -22.59 10.98
C LYS A 183 7.95 -21.62 11.29
N LYS A 184 7.65 -20.32 11.43
CA LYS A 184 8.65 -19.28 11.67
C LYS A 184 9.09 -19.20 13.14
N GLN A 185 8.20 -19.48 14.08
CA GLN A 185 8.39 -19.34 15.52
C GLN A 185 8.26 -20.69 16.23
N LEU A 186 9.10 -21.65 15.88
CA LEU A 186 9.04 -23.03 16.39
C LEU A 186 9.09 -23.14 17.93
N LYS A 187 9.67 -22.14 18.62
CA LYS A 187 9.85 -22.13 20.08
C LYS A 187 8.80 -21.28 20.82
N ALA A 188 7.94 -20.56 20.11
CA ALA A 188 6.96 -19.68 20.75
C ALA A 188 5.75 -20.48 21.25
N ASN A 189 5.17 -20.03 22.37
CA ASN A 189 3.93 -20.63 22.90
C ASN A 189 2.79 -20.46 21.88
N PHE A 190 1.99 -21.51 21.67
CA PHE A 190 0.87 -21.51 20.74
C PHE A 190 -0.12 -20.35 20.96
N SER A 191 -0.42 -20.00 22.22
CA SER A 191 -1.30 -18.87 22.55
C SER A 191 -0.75 -17.54 22.02
N LYS A 192 0.57 -17.33 22.11
CA LYS A 192 1.25 -16.14 21.54
C LYS A 192 1.16 -16.16 20.01
N ILE A 193 1.40 -17.32 19.39
CA ILE A 193 1.32 -17.50 17.93
C ILE A 193 -0.11 -17.26 17.43
N ALA A 194 -1.12 -17.80 18.11
CA ALA A 194 -2.52 -17.66 17.75
C ALA A 194 -3.02 -16.22 17.85
N LYS A 195 -2.57 -15.48 18.87
CA LYS A 195 -2.83 -14.04 18.97
C LYS A 195 -2.16 -13.27 17.84
N LEU A 196 -0.87 -13.53 17.60
CA LEU A 196 -0.11 -12.87 16.54
C LEU A 196 -0.70 -13.15 15.15
N ALA A 197 -1.23 -14.34 14.90
CA ALA A 197 -1.91 -14.70 13.66
C ALA A 197 -3.15 -13.83 13.41
N ILE A 198 -3.91 -13.51 14.47
CA ILE A 198 -5.09 -12.63 14.37
C ILE A 198 -4.64 -11.20 14.04
N ASP A 199 -3.62 -10.70 14.76
CA ASP A 199 -3.10 -9.35 14.58
C ASP A 199 -2.52 -9.17 13.15
N ILE A 200 -1.76 -10.14 12.65
CA ILE A 200 -1.20 -10.15 11.29
C ILE A 200 -2.29 -10.27 10.24
N LYS A 201 -3.28 -11.15 10.42
CA LYS A 201 -4.43 -11.25 9.51
C LYS A 201 -5.15 -9.90 9.39
N ASN A 202 -5.41 -9.23 10.52
CA ASN A 202 -6.09 -7.94 10.52
C ASN A 202 -5.23 -6.86 9.83
N LEU A 203 -3.92 -6.87 10.06
CA LEU A 203 -3.00 -5.99 9.34
C LEU A 203 -3.02 -6.25 7.83
N HIS A 204 -3.01 -7.52 7.40
CA HIS A 204 -3.11 -7.88 5.99
C HIS A 204 -4.40 -7.35 5.37
N GLN A 205 -5.53 -7.51 6.06
CA GLN A 205 -6.81 -6.95 5.60
C GLN A 205 -6.72 -5.44 5.37
N THR A 206 -6.20 -4.69 6.35
CA THR A 206 -5.98 -3.23 6.23
C THR A 206 -5.06 -2.86 5.05
N CYS A 207 -3.99 -3.62 4.83
CA CYS A 207 -3.07 -3.38 3.72
C CYS A 207 -3.70 -3.71 2.35
N CYS A 208 -4.49 -4.78 2.27
CA CYS A 208 -5.19 -5.21 1.06
C CYS A 208 -6.35 -4.28 0.68
N ASP A 209 -6.97 -3.65 1.69
CA ASP A 209 -7.94 -2.56 1.50
C ASP A 209 -7.27 -1.30 0.90
N GLY A 210 -5.95 -1.28 0.72
CA GLY A 210 -5.23 -0.20 0.06
C GLY A 210 -5.09 1.06 0.92
N ASN A 211 -5.52 1.03 2.19
CA ASN A 211 -5.26 2.08 3.16
C ASN A 211 -3.80 1.99 3.63
N ILE A 212 -2.89 2.57 2.85
CA ILE A 212 -1.45 2.51 3.11
C ILE A 212 -1.10 3.11 4.47
N VAL A 213 -1.73 4.23 4.86
CA VAL A 213 -1.42 4.92 6.11
C VAL A 213 -1.77 4.02 7.30
N ALA A 214 -2.98 3.44 7.31
CA ALA A 214 -3.38 2.47 8.33
C ALA A 214 -2.47 1.23 8.35
N CYS A 215 -2.09 0.73 7.18
CA CYS A 215 -1.19 -0.41 7.03
C CYS A 215 0.20 -0.13 7.62
N VAL A 216 0.78 1.05 7.37
CA VAL A 216 2.07 1.47 7.93
C VAL A 216 1.99 1.60 9.45
N PHE A 217 0.97 2.27 9.95
CA PHE A 217 0.77 2.45 11.37
C PHE A 217 0.54 1.11 12.10
N GLY A 218 -0.36 0.28 11.58
CA GLY A 218 -0.64 -1.04 12.13
C GLY A 218 0.58 -1.95 12.12
N ARG A 219 1.43 -1.89 11.08
CA ARG A 219 2.69 -2.64 11.05
C ARG A 219 3.67 -2.14 12.10
N SER A 220 3.79 -0.83 12.30
CA SER A 220 4.63 -0.26 13.35
C SER A 220 4.20 -0.76 14.74
N GLN A 221 2.90 -0.71 15.04
CA GLN A 221 2.34 -1.23 16.29
C GLN A 221 2.62 -2.73 16.48
N LEU A 222 2.42 -3.52 15.43
CA LEU A 222 2.69 -4.96 15.44
C LEU A 222 4.18 -5.25 15.73
N MET A 223 5.09 -4.52 15.10
CA MET A 223 6.53 -4.68 15.34
C MET A 223 6.90 -4.28 16.76
N ASN A 224 6.39 -3.15 17.28
CA ASN A 224 6.63 -2.74 18.67
C ASN A 224 6.15 -3.79 19.67
N TYR A 225 4.98 -4.39 19.43
CA TYR A 225 4.46 -5.46 20.27
C TYR A 225 5.31 -6.75 20.18
N THR A 226 5.82 -7.07 18.99
CA THR A 226 6.61 -8.28 18.76
C THR A 226 8.02 -8.15 19.36
N CYS A 227 8.65 -6.97 19.25
CA CYS A 227 10.01 -6.72 19.74
C CYS A 227 10.09 -6.38 21.23
N SER A 228 8.96 -6.07 21.88
CA SER A 228 8.90 -5.85 23.34
C SER A 228 8.69 -7.13 24.15
N LYS A 229 8.67 -8.30 23.49
CA LYS A 229 8.37 -9.61 24.08
C LYS A 229 9.46 -10.64 23.82
#